data_AF-A0A843XQ80-F1
#
_entry.id   AF-A0A843XQ80-F1
#
_cell.length_a   1.000
_cell.length_b   1.000
_cell.length_c   1.000
_cell.angle_alpha   90.00
_cell.angle_beta   90.00
_cell.angle_gamma   90.00
#
_symmetry.space_group_name_H-M   'P 1'
#
loop_
_entity.id
_entity.type
_entity.pdbx_description
1 polymer ?
#
loop_
_entity_poly.entity_id
_entity_poly.type
_entity_poly.pdbx_seq_one_letter_code
_entity_poly.pdbx_strand_id
1 'polypeptide(L)'
;MRRDYWESLCNIWAAKRWQQTSITMKVNRVANPEANMHTSGSVSFATHQSRLEKEQKRPPKFQEVFDKTHKKKGTDQYISERAREVAESYSQQMIEKYAWEEE
;
A
#
# COMPACT_ATOMS: atom_id res chain seq x y z
N MET A 1 10.85 -29.35 -5.11
CA MET A 1 10.90 -28.60 -6.38
C MET A 1 11.95 -29.25 -7.25
N ARG A 2 11.63 -29.55 -8.51
CA ARG A 2 12.55 -30.23 -9.44
C ARG A 2 13.66 -29.23 -9.84
N ARG A 3 14.94 -29.63 -9.79
CA ARG A 3 16.13 -28.72 -9.87
C ARG A 3 16.18 -27.93 -11.18
N ASP A 4 15.73 -28.54 -12.26
CA ASP A 4 15.51 -27.99 -13.60
C ASP A 4 14.60 -26.76 -13.60
N TYR A 5 13.51 -26.74 -12.81
CA TYR A 5 12.65 -25.56 -12.72
C TYR A 5 13.33 -24.40 -12.00
N TRP A 6 14.12 -24.69 -10.96
CA TRP A 6 14.85 -23.66 -10.23
C TRP A 6 15.89 -22.97 -11.12
N GLU A 7 16.69 -23.76 -11.83
CA GLU A 7 17.69 -23.25 -12.77
C GLU A 7 17.04 -22.45 -13.90
N SER A 8 15.91 -22.91 -14.43
CA SER A 8 15.15 -22.15 -15.44
C SER A 8 14.67 -20.80 -14.92
N LEU A 9 14.19 -20.71 -13.68
CA LEU A 9 13.75 -19.45 -13.08
C LEU A 9 14.94 -18.51 -12.86
N CYS A 10 16.07 -19.03 -12.36
CA CYS A 10 17.30 -18.26 -12.22
C CYS A 10 17.77 -17.68 -13.55
N ASN A 11 17.72 -18.45 -14.64
CA ASN A 11 18.08 -17.98 -15.98
C ASN A 11 17.14 -16.86 -16.47
N ILE A 12 15.83 -16.97 -16.19
CA ILE A 12 14.88 -15.90 -16.50
C ILE A 12 15.26 -14.63 -15.75
N TRP A 13 15.47 -14.68 -14.43
CA TRP A 13 15.83 -13.50 -13.64
C TRP A 13 17.21 -12.93 -13.98
N ALA A 14 18.14 -13.77 -14.43
CA ALA A 14 19.45 -13.36 -14.91
C ALA A 14 19.40 -12.69 -16.30
N ALA A 15 18.29 -12.79 -17.04
CA ALA A 15 18.18 -12.13 -18.33
C ALA A 15 18.29 -10.60 -18.19
N LYS A 16 19.04 -9.97 -19.10
CA LYS A 16 19.34 -8.52 -19.09
C LYS A 16 18.11 -7.63 -18.87
N ARG A 17 16.96 -7.99 -19.47
CA ARG A 17 15.69 -7.26 -19.29
C ARG A 17 15.29 -7.14 -17.82
N TRP A 18 15.36 -8.24 -17.08
CA TRP A 18 14.92 -8.32 -15.69
C TRP A 18 15.92 -7.67 -14.75
N GLN A 19 17.22 -7.81 -15.04
CA GLN A 19 18.27 -7.08 -14.33
C GLN A 19 18.08 -5.57 -14.48
N GLN A 20 17.84 -5.08 -15.70
CA GLN A 20 17.62 -3.66 -15.96
C GLN A 20 16.37 -3.15 -15.24
N THR A 21 15.25 -3.87 -15.32
CA THR A 21 14.03 -3.53 -14.58
C THR A 21 14.28 -3.48 -13.08
N SER A 22 15.00 -4.46 -12.52
CA SER A 22 15.34 -4.52 -11.10
C SER A 22 16.19 -3.31 -10.66
N ILE A 23 17.20 -2.95 -11.44
CA ILE A 23 18.07 -1.78 -11.19
C ILE A 23 17.24 -0.50 -11.24
N THR A 24 16.46 -0.28 -12.30
CA THR A 24 15.61 0.91 -12.45
C THR A 24 14.61 1.02 -11.29
N MET A 25 13.94 -0.07 -10.92
CA MET A 25 13.03 -0.10 -9.77
C MET A 25 13.73 0.21 -8.45
N LYS A 26 14.98 -0.26 -8.27
CA LYS A 26 15.79 0.08 -7.10
C LYS A 26 16.15 1.56 -7.07
N VAL A 27 16.60 2.12 -8.19
CA VAL A 27 16.91 3.56 -8.31
C VAL A 27 15.67 4.40 -8.02
N ASN A 28 14.52 4.04 -8.59
CA ASN A 28 13.26 4.76 -8.35
C ASN A 28 12.84 4.75 -6.87
N ARG A 29 12.99 3.61 -6.18
CA ARG A 29 12.71 3.52 -4.73
C ARG A 29 13.65 4.37 -3.89
N VAL A 30 14.92 4.48 -4.28
CA VAL A 30 15.90 5.32 -3.56
C VAL A 30 15.68 6.81 -3.86
N ALA A 31 15.30 7.15 -5.09
CA ALA A 31 15.05 8.53 -5.51
C ALA A 31 13.81 9.13 -4.84
N ASN A 32 12.82 8.30 -4.48
CA ASN A 32 11.62 8.74 -3.76
C ASN A 32 11.27 7.74 -2.63
N PRO A 33 11.96 7.81 -1.48
CA PRO A 33 11.72 6.90 -0.36
C PRO A 33 10.33 7.10 0.27
N GLU A 34 9.75 8.29 0.12
CA GLU A 34 8.41 8.65 0.58
C GLU A 34 7.31 8.35 -0.45
N ALA A 35 7.65 7.70 -1.57
CA ALA A 35 6.65 7.21 -2.53
C ALA A 35 5.60 6.34 -1.80
N ASN A 36 4.42 6.15 -2.40
CA ASN A 36 3.28 5.48 -1.77
C ASN A 36 3.61 4.04 -1.30
N MET A 37 4.13 3.94 -0.07
CA MET A 37 4.52 2.69 0.57
C MET A 37 3.26 2.04 1.15
N HIS A 38 3.07 0.76 0.83
CA HIS A 38 1.99 -0.06 1.35
C HIS A 38 2.53 -1.22 2.18
N THR A 39 1.87 -1.54 3.29
CA THR A 39 2.19 -2.70 4.13
C THR A 39 1.36 -3.94 3.79
N SER A 40 0.37 -3.81 2.89
CA SER A 40 -0.57 -4.88 2.51
C SER A 40 0.02 -5.99 1.62
N GLY A 41 1.24 -5.79 1.10
CA GLY A 41 1.85 -6.71 0.14
C GLY A 41 1.03 -6.81 -1.15
N SER A 42 0.80 -8.03 -1.63
CA SER A 42 0.04 -8.31 -2.86
C SER A 42 -1.48 -8.30 -2.68
N VAL A 43 -1.98 -8.04 -1.46
CA VAL A 43 -3.41 -8.01 -1.17
C VAL A 43 -3.98 -6.65 -1.60
N SER A 44 -5.05 -6.70 -2.40
CA SER A 44 -5.70 -5.48 -2.89
C SER A 44 -6.40 -4.70 -1.77
N PHE A 45 -6.56 -3.39 -1.97
CA PHE A 45 -7.34 -2.53 -1.08
C PHE A 45 -8.78 -3.02 -0.89
N ALA A 46 -9.44 -3.45 -1.98
CA ALA A 46 -10.80 -4.01 -1.93
C ALA A 46 -10.88 -5.29 -1.08
N THR A 47 -9.84 -6.13 -1.12
CA THR A 47 -9.75 -7.31 -0.25
C THR A 47 -9.59 -6.90 1.21
N HIS A 48 -8.80 -5.87 1.51
CA HIS A 48 -8.69 -5.32 2.87
C HIS A 48 -10.04 -4.75 3.36
N GLN A 49 -10.74 -4.02 2.51
CA GLN A 49 -12.09 -3.50 2.79
C GLN A 49 -13.07 -4.63 3.10
N SER A 50 -13.14 -5.66 2.24
CA SER A 50 -14.05 -6.81 2.43
C SER A 50 -13.75 -7.59 3.72
N ARG A 51 -12.47 -7.71 4.10
CA ARG A 51 -12.09 -8.34 5.37
C ARG A 51 -12.51 -7.50 6.56
N LEU A 52 -12.30 -6.20 6.49
CA LEU A 52 -12.64 -5.27 7.57
C LEU A 52 -14.15 -5.16 7.77
N GLU A 53 -14.93 -5.19 6.69
CA GLU A 53 -16.39 -5.24 6.75
C GLU A 53 -16.90 -6.48 7.51
N LYS A 54 -16.33 -7.65 7.21
CA LYS A 54 -16.66 -8.89 7.93
C LYS A 54 -16.27 -8.85 9.40
N GLU A 55 -15.10 -8.27 9.71
CA GLU A 55 -14.61 -8.11 11.08
C GLU A 55 -15.51 -7.16 11.90
N GLN A 56 -15.91 -6.03 11.32
CA GLN A 56 -16.67 -4.99 12.01
C GLN A 56 -18.20 -5.15 11.93
N LYS A 57 -18.69 -6.03 11.04
CA LYS A 57 -20.12 -6.22 10.73
C LYS A 57 -20.82 -4.94 10.27
N ARG A 58 -20.07 -4.02 9.68
CA ARG A 58 -20.54 -2.77 9.07
C ARG A 58 -19.62 -2.37 7.92
N PRO A 59 -20.09 -1.52 6.98
CA PRO A 59 -19.21 -0.93 6.00
C PRO A 59 -18.06 -0.16 6.68
N PRO A 60 -16.80 -0.48 6.36
CA PRO A 60 -15.66 0.25 6.91
C PRO A 60 -15.55 1.63 6.27
N LYS A 61 -15.12 2.61 7.06
CA LYS A 61 -14.76 3.93 6.54
C LYS A 61 -13.48 3.82 5.72
N PHE A 62 -13.33 4.69 4.73
CA PHE A 62 -12.13 4.74 3.89
C PHE A 62 -10.85 4.86 4.73
N GLN A 63 -10.88 5.74 5.74
CA GLN A 63 -9.75 5.95 6.66
C GLN A 63 -9.33 4.67 7.39
N GLU A 64 -10.28 3.82 7.79
CA GLU A 64 -9.96 2.57 8.50
C GLU A 64 -9.24 1.57 7.59
N VAL A 65 -9.61 1.52 6.30
CA VAL A 65 -8.92 0.69 5.31
C VAL A 65 -7.56 1.28 4.96
N PHE A 66 -7.46 2.61 4.86
CA PHE A 66 -6.20 3.32 4.62
C PHE A 66 -5.20 3.07 5.75
N ASP A 67 -5.61 3.24 7.01
CA ASP A 67 -4.80 2.98 8.19
C ASP A 67 -4.27 1.53 8.22
N LYS A 68 -5.13 0.55 7.92
CA LYS A 68 -4.75 -0.88 7.88
C LYS A 68 -3.68 -1.18 6.82
N THR A 69 -3.52 -0.33 5.81
CA THR A 69 -2.61 -0.54 4.67
C THR A 69 -1.39 0.39 4.65
N HIS A 70 -1.38 1.45 5.46
CA HIS A 70 -0.31 2.47 5.48
C HIS A 70 0.28 2.75 6.87
N LYS A 71 -0.22 2.10 7.94
CA LYS A 71 0.43 2.12 9.26
C LYS A 71 1.37 0.93 9.43
N LYS A 72 2.41 1.12 10.24
CA LYS A 72 3.33 0.05 10.63
C LYS A 72 2.60 -0.94 11.53
N LYS A 73 2.83 -2.24 11.33
CA LYS A 73 2.15 -3.28 12.10
C LYS A 73 2.51 -3.16 13.59
N GLY A 74 1.48 -3.10 14.45
CA GLY A 74 1.66 -3.02 15.90
C GLY A 74 2.00 -1.62 16.43
N THR A 75 1.97 -0.59 15.58
CA THR A 75 2.07 0.80 16.00
C THR A 75 0.97 1.63 15.33
N ASP A 76 0.75 2.85 15.83
CA ASP A 76 -0.19 3.80 15.21
C ASP A 76 0.51 4.78 14.25
N GLN A 77 1.78 4.50 13.91
CA GLN A 77 2.59 5.37 13.07
C GLN A 77 2.43 5.01 11.60
N TYR A 78 2.29 6.04 10.76
CA TYR A 78 2.36 5.87 9.31
C TYR A 78 3.74 5.38 8.86
N ILE A 79 3.76 4.65 7.74
CA ILE A 79 4.98 4.12 7.16
C ILE A 79 5.85 5.21 6.50
N SER A 80 5.22 6.29 6.04
CA SER A 80 5.84 7.44 5.40
C SER A 80 5.14 8.72 5.80
N GLU A 81 5.85 9.84 5.72
CA GLU A 81 5.28 11.16 6.00
C GLU A 81 4.19 11.49 4.97
N ARG A 82 4.42 11.08 3.72
CA ARG A 82 3.43 11.22 2.65
C ARG A 82 2.10 10.53 2.96
N ALA A 83 2.12 9.34 3.58
CA ALA A 83 0.90 8.64 3.95
C ALA A 83 0.12 9.40 5.04
N ARG A 84 0.83 10.03 5.98
CA ARG A 84 0.24 10.90 7.01
C ARG A 84 -0.44 12.11 6.36
N GLU A 85 0.27 12.81 5.48
CA GLU A 85 -0.26 13.98 4.76
C GLU A 85 -1.53 13.65 3.95
N VAL A 86 -1.55 12.50 3.27
CA VAL A 86 -2.71 12.06 2.48
C VAL A 86 -3.92 11.77 3.39
N ALA A 87 -3.71 11.10 4.52
CA ALA A 87 -4.76 10.84 5.50
C ALA A 87 -5.35 12.14 6.09
N GLU A 88 -4.49 13.10 6.42
CA GLU A 88 -4.90 14.39 6.97
C GLU A 88 -5.64 15.23 5.92
N SER A 89 -5.11 15.32 4.71
CA SER A 89 -5.74 16.04 3.62
C SER A 89 -7.10 15.44 3.26
N TYR A 90 -7.23 14.11 3.24
CA TYR A 90 -8.51 13.45 3.03
C TYR A 90 -9.51 13.82 4.14
N SER A 91 -9.08 13.77 5.40
CA SER A 91 -9.93 14.11 6.54
C SER A 91 -10.42 15.56 6.46
N GLN A 92 -9.53 16.50 6.11
CA GLN A 92 -9.89 17.91 5.94
C GLN A 92 -10.89 18.13 4.80
N GLN A 93 -10.69 17.49 3.65
CA GLN A 93 -11.61 17.58 2.51
C GLN A 93 -12.97 16.96 2.81
N MET A 94 -13.01 15.89 3.59
CA MET A 94 -14.27 15.29 4.04
C MET A 94 -15.03 16.25 4.96
N ILE A 95 -14.34 16.93 5.88
CA ILE A 95 -14.96 17.96 6.71
C ILE A 95 -15.48 19.09 5.83
N GLU A 96 -14.64 19.68 4.97
CA GLU A 96 -15.05 20.80 4.12
C GLU A 96 -16.26 20.46 3.22
N LYS A 97 -16.30 19.24 2.69
CA LYS A 97 -17.38 18.80 1.80
C LYS A 97 -18.70 18.56 2.52
N TYR A 98 -18.67 17.94 3.70
CA TYR A 98 -19.88 17.46 4.39
C TYR A 98 -20.25 18.29 5.62
N ALA A 99 -19.42 19.22 6.09
CA ALA A 99 -19.72 20.09 7.23
C ALA A 99 -20.84 21.13 6.96
N TRP A 100 -21.26 21.30 5.70
CA TRP A 100 -22.37 22.17 5.31
C TRP A 100 -23.72 21.46 5.19
N GLU A 101 -23.78 20.14 5.43
CA GLU A 101 -25.02 19.34 5.32
C GLU A 101 -25.73 19.12 6.67
N GLU A 102 -25.25 19.74 7.76
CA GLU A 102 -25.83 19.62 9.12
C GLU A 102 -26.52 20.91 9.65
N GLU A 103 -26.95 21.84 8.79
CA GLU A 103 -27.81 22.99 9.18
C GLU A 103 -29.29 22.81 8.79
#